data_AF-A0A0T5P1W5-F1
#
_entry.id   AF-A0A0T5P1W5-F1
#
_cell.length_a   1.000
_cell.length_b   1.000
_cell.length_c   1.000
_cell.angle_alpha   90.00
_cell.angle_beta   90.00
_cell.angle_gamma   90.00
#
_symmetry.space_group_name_H-M   'P 1'
#
loop_
_entity.id
_entity.type
_entity.pdbx_description
1 polymer ?
#
loop_
_entity_poly.entity_id
_entity_poly.type
_entity_poly.pdbx_seq_one_letter_code
_entity_poly.pdbx_strand_id
1 'polypeptide(L)'
;MSARPPAMRLTGADILRDGGLHAAPVAVQGGLITDRPLPEVDLSGFLILPGIVDLHGDAFERHLRPRPSAPFPIEQGLVSTDRDAAANGLTTAWMAQSWSWEGGHRGPDFAEEFLKAVDAYRPRMQTDLRVQIRCETHTADTLDRLLAAIEAHAIGYVVFNNHLDETLPLADTGGAPLEMMAKSVGQSPEAYTAALHHAKRQAAAVPRYLCTLAAAFDRRGIRYGSHDDRHPEARETYSMIGAKICEFPLTRAVAKLACAGGDPVLMGAPNVVRGGSQKGHVSALELVALGKCDALVSDYHYPSMAAAAFRLADEGVLSFALAWKLISENPARIMRLTDRGTIAEGKRADLAIVNTETRQVEATLVAGRVTHMTGEAARRFLASPGRLAMAAE
;
A
#
# COMPACT_ATOMS: atom_id res chain seq x y z
N MET A 1 -11.07 -3.36 -24.99
CA MET A 1 -10.67 -4.75 -25.28
C MET A 1 -9.32 -4.99 -24.61
N SER A 2 -9.24 -5.73 -23.52
CA SER A 2 -7.93 -6.09 -22.95
C SER A 2 -7.34 -7.17 -23.84
N ALA A 3 -6.24 -6.86 -24.54
CA ALA A 3 -5.44 -7.87 -25.21
C ALA A 3 -5.11 -8.98 -24.20
N ARG A 4 -5.22 -10.25 -24.63
CA ARG A 4 -4.83 -11.38 -23.78
C ARG A 4 -3.36 -11.20 -23.39
N PRO A 5 -2.99 -11.41 -22.11
CA PRO A 5 -1.60 -11.28 -21.70
C PRO A 5 -0.73 -12.29 -22.49
N PRO A 6 0.49 -11.88 -22.89
CA PRO A 6 1.37 -12.74 -23.66
C PRO A 6 1.68 -14.04 -22.91
N ALA A 7 1.77 -15.15 -23.66
CA ALA A 7 2.16 -16.44 -23.13
C ALA A 7 3.68 -16.61 -23.26
N MET A 8 4.37 -16.90 -22.17
CA MET A 8 5.84 -16.95 -22.14
C MET A 8 6.34 -17.85 -21.03
N ARG A 9 7.57 -18.36 -21.17
CA ARG A 9 8.32 -19.07 -20.14
C ARG A 9 9.60 -18.31 -19.81
N LEU A 10 9.70 -17.80 -18.59
CA LEU A 10 10.86 -17.07 -18.10
C LEU A 10 11.90 -18.07 -17.60
N THR A 11 13.12 -18.02 -18.15
CA THR A 11 14.22 -18.98 -17.87
C THR A 11 15.48 -18.26 -17.42
N GLY A 12 16.48 -18.99 -16.92
CA GLY A 12 17.82 -18.45 -16.58
C GLY A 12 17.91 -17.62 -15.29
N ALA A 13 16.79 -17.09 -14.78
CA ALA A 13 16.72 -16.32 -13.54
C ALA A 13 16.61 -17.20 -12.28
N ASP A 14 17.04 -16.67 -11.13
CA ASP A 14 16.69 -17.22 -9.83
C ASP A 14 15.29 -16.77 -9.43
N ILE A 15 14.47 -17.71 -8.93
CA ILE A 15 13.07 -17.47 -8.61
C ILE A 15 12.84 -17.62 -7.12
N LEU A 16 12.19 -16.63 -6.51
CA LEU A 16 11.78 -16.74 -5.10
C LEU A 16 10.47 -17.52 -5.00
N ARG A 17 10.58 -18.78 -4.57
CA ARG A 17 9.47 -19.72 -4.40
C ARG A 17 9.75 -20.64 -3.21
N ASP A 18 8.70 -21.16 -2.57
CA ASP A 18 8.81 -22.16 -1.49
C ASP A 18 9.79 -21.78 -0.35
N GLY A 19 9.95 -20.47 -0.10
CA GLY A 19 10.81 -19.92 0.94
C GLY A 19 12.29 -19.74 0.57
N GLY A 20 12.69 -19.96 -0.68
CA GLY A 20 14.07 -19.84 -1.13
C GLY A 20 14.21 -19.38 -2.58
N LEU A 21 15.45 -19.08 -2.99
CA LEU A 21 15.79 -18.82 -4.39
C LEU A 21 16.10 -20.15 -5.10
N HIS A 22 15.51 -20.34 -6.27
CA HIS A 22 15.65 -21.55 -7.08
C HIS A 22 15.95 -21.20 -8.54
N ALA A 23 16.96 -21.84 -9.12
CA ALA A 23 17.20 -21.82 -10.56
C ALA A 23 16.17 -22.72 -11.27
N ALA A 24 14.99 -22.17 -11.54
CA ALA A 24 13.88 -22.86 -12.19
C ALA A 24 13.15 -21.91 -13.13
N PRO A 25 12.45 -22.39 -14.16
CA PRO A 25 11.64 -21.53 -15.02
C PRO A 25 10.26 -21.23 -14.41
N VAL A 26 9.67 -20.11 -14.81
CA VAL A 26 8.25 -19.77 -14.55
C VAL A 26 7.54 -19.48 -15.85
N ALA A 27 6.45 -20.19 -16.12
CA ALA A 27 5.61 -19.95 -17.27
C ALA A 27 4.36 -19.13 -16.89
N VAL A 28 3.96 -18.25 -17.79
CA VAL A 28 2.83 -17.33 -17.66
C VAL A 28 1.92 -17.49 -18.86
N GLN A 29 0.63 -17.73 -18.64
CA GLN A 29 -0.37 -17.82 -19.70
C GLN A 29 -1.77 -17.48 -19.18
N GLY A 30 -2.53 -16.70 -19.94
CA GLY A 30 -3.89 -16.34 -19.55
C GLY A 30 -3.95 -15.57 -18.21
N GLY A 31 -2.84 -14.94 -17.83
CA GLY A 31 -2.67 -14.20 -16.59
C GLY A 31 -2.42 -15.03 -15.34
N LEU A 32 -2.18 -16.33 -15.50
CA LEU A 32 -1.84 -17.25 -14.43
C LEU A 32 -0.43 -17.82 -14.61
N ILE A 33 0.16 -18.24 -13.51
CA ILE A 33 1.38 -19.05 -13.48
C ILE A 33 1.03 -20.49 -13.86
N THR A 34 1.84 -21.09 -14.72
CA THR A 34 1.67 -22.46 -15.24
C THR A 34 3.04 -23.14 -15.36
N ASP A 35 3.05 -24.42 -15.67
CA ASP A 35 4.22 -25.25 -15.98
C ASP A 35 4.36 -25.56 -17.48
N ARG A 36 3.43 -25.07 -18.31
CA ARG A 36 3.36 -25.39 -19.74
C ARG A 36 4.63 -24.99 -20.49
N PRO A 37 5.02 -25.77 -21.52
CA PRO A 37 6.05 -25.36 -22.45
C PRO A 37 5.53 -24.18 -23.28
N LEU A 38 6.18 -23.02 -23.14
CA LEU A 38 5.84 -21.77 -23.82
C LEU A 38 7.11 -21.13 -24.40
N PRO A 39 6.99 -20.17 -25.32
CA PRO A 39 8.14 -19.45 -25.86
C PRO A 39 9.01 -18.84 -24.75
N GLU A 40 10.31 -19.09 -24.83
CA GLU A 40 11.22 -18.75 -23.74
C GLU A 40 11.75 -17.31 -23.82
N VAL A 41 11.89 -16.69 -22.65
CA VAL A 41 12.60 -15.44 -22.44
C VAL A 41 13.70 -15.71 -21.42
N ASP A 42 14.95 -15.70 -21.87
CA ASP A 42 16.10 -15.86 -20.99
C ASP A 42 16.28 -14.60 -20.14
N LEU A 43 16.26 -14.76 -18.83
CA LEU A 43 16.45 -13.74 -17.81
C LEU A 43 17.63 -14.09 -16.88
N SER A 44 18.66 -14.76 -17.39
CA SER A 44 19.96 -14.92 -16.71
C SER A 44 20.49 -13.61 -16.11
N GLY A 45 20.85 -13.58 -14.83
CA GLY A 45 21.25 -12.33 -14.13
C GLY A 45 20.07 -11.48 -13.64
N PHE A 46 18.88 -12.05 -13.58
CA PHE A 46 17.72 -11.47 -12.91
C PHE A 46 17.21 -12.37 -11.79
N LEU A 47 16.47 -11.75 -10.86
CA LEU A 47 15.58 -12.41 -9.93
C LEU A 47 14.14 -12.30 -10.45
N ILE A 48 13.37 -13.38 -10.34
CA ILE A 48 11.92 -13.35 -10.52
C ILE A 48 11.28 -13.50 -9.15
N LEU A 49 10.58 -12.45 -8.72
CA LEU A 49 10.06 -12.32 -7.37
C LEU A 49 8.53 -12.20 -7.41
N PRO A 50 7.81 -12.69 -6.37
CA PRO A 50 6.40 -12.38 -6.20
C PRO A 50 6.17 -10.87 -6.28
N GLY A 51 5.19 -10.44 -7.06
CA GLY A 51 4.84 -9.03 -7.20
C GLY A 51 4.60 -8.35 -5.86
N ILE A 52 5.05 -7.10 -5.72
CA ILE A 52 4.93 -6.38 -4.45
C ILE A 52 3.46 -6.03 -4.19
N VAL A 53 3.04 -6.23 -2.94
CA VAL A 53 1.68 -5.93 -2.44
C VAL A 53 1.82 -4.91 -1.32
N ASP A 54 1.38 -3.68 -1.59
CA ASP A 54 1.51 -2.55 -0.68
C ASP A 54 0.18 -2.21 -0.01
N LEU A 55 0.10 -2.28 1.32
CA LEU A 55 -1.14 -2.08 2.06
C LEU A 55 -1.44 -0.62 2.40
N HIS A 56 -0.44 0.26 2.29
CA HIS A 56 -0.60 1.67 2.62
C HIS A 56 0.42 2.53 1.86
N GLY A 57 -0.08 3.40 1.00
CA GLY A 57 0.73 4.38 0.28
C GLY A 57 0.09 5.76 0.29
N ASP A 58 0.80 6.75 0.84
CA ASP A 58 0.56 8.18 0.67
C ASP A 58 1.30 8.72 -0.57
N ALA A 59 2.13 7.87 -1.20
CA ALA A 59 2.93 8.17 -2.38
C ALA A 59 2.16 8.82 -3.54
N PHE A 60 0.87 8.48 -3.72
CA PHE A 60 0.02 9.04 -4.77
C PHE A 60 -0.24 10.54 -4.60
N GLU A 61 -0.18 11.07 -3.37
CA GLU A 61 -0.44 12.48 -3.09
C GLU A 61 0.55 13.38 -3.83
N ARG A 62 1.81 12.95 -4.02
CA ARG A 62 2.82 13.72 -4.77
C ARG A 62 2.49 13.86 -6.25
N HIS A 63 1.72 12.91 -6.80
CA HIS A 63 1.27 12.94 -8.20
C HIS A 63 0.03 13.83 -8.38
N LEU A 64 -0.81 13.91 -7.34
CA LEU A 64 -1.97 14.81 -7.32
C LEU A 64 -1.56 16.25 -7.00
N ARG A 65 -0.58 16.41 -6.11
CA ARG A 65 -0.15 17.69 -5.51
C ARG A 65 1.37 17.72 -5.38
N PRO A 66 2.12 17.76 -6.50
CA PRO A 66 3.58 17.88 -6.44
C PRO A 66 4.04 19.16 -5.72
N ARG A 67 3.17 20.18 -5.67
CA ARG A 67 3.25 21.31 -4.73
C ARG A 67 1.88 21.50 -4.07
N PRO A 68 1.81 21.81 -2.75
CA PRO A 68 0.54 22.00 -2.07
C PRO A 68 -0.40 23.02 -2.73
N SER A 69 0.19 24.09 -3.30
CA SER A 69 -0.54 25.20 -3.94
C SER A 69 -0.85 25.00 -5.44
N ALA A 70 -0.47 23.87 -6.03
CA ALA A 70 -0.64 23.61 -7.47
C ALA A 70 -1.11 22.17 -7.71
N PRO A 71 -2.40 21.89 -7.45
CA PRO A 71 -2.97 20.57 -7.70
C PRO A 71 -3.07 20.28 -9.20
N PHE A 72 -2.94 19.01 -9.57
CA PHE A 72 -3.19 18.49 -10.90
C PHE A 72 -4.55 17.78 -10.95
N PRO A 73 -5.14 17.59 -12.15
CA PRO A 73 -6.34 16.78 -12.30
C PRO A 73 -6.14 15.37 -11.73
N ILE A 74 -7.12 14.86 -10.98
CA ILE A 74 -7.01 13.58 -10.26
C ILE A 74 -6.67 12.43 -11.21
N GLU A 75 -7.31 12.39 -12.38
CA GLU A 75 -7.04 11.37 -13.40
C GLU A 75 -5.56 11.34 -13.82
N GLN A 76 -4.93 12.50 -14.03
CA GLN A 76 -3.53 12.56 -14.40
C GLN A 76 -2.62 12.07 -13.27
N GLY A 77 -2.95 12.40 -12.02
CA GLY A 77 -2.23 11.89 -10.86
C GLY A 77 -2.38 10.37 -10.71
N LEU A 78 -3.56 9.80 -10.99
CA LEU A 78 -3.77 8.35 -10.99
C LEU A 78 -2.94 7.64 -12.06
N VAL A 79 -2.88 8.18 -13.28
CA VAL A 79 -2.02 7.64 -14.36
C VAL A 79 -0.55 7.63 -13.95
N SER A 80 -0.06 8.71 -13.35
CA SER A 80 1.33 8.79 -12.87
C SER A 80 1.58 7.83 -11.71
N THR A 81 0.63 7.72 -10.79
CA THR A 81 0.70 6.79 -9.65
C THR A 81 0.79 5.33 -10.13
N ASP A 82 -0.02 4.95 -11.11
CA ASP A 82 -0.01 3.60 -11.68
C ASP A 82 1.34 3.26 -12.33
N ARG A 83 1.90 4.19 -13.11
CA ARG A 83 3.22 4.02 -13.73
C ARG A 83 4.34 3.95 -12.72
N ASP A 84 4.31 4.79 -11.69
CA ASP A 84 5.30 4.84 -10.61
C ASP A 84 5.26 3.56 -9.76
N ALA A 85 4.06 3.08 -9.40
CA ALA A 85 3.88 1.81 -8.71
C ALA A 85 4.44 0.64 -9.55
N ALA A 86 4.05 0.55 -10.83
CA ALA A 86 4.55 -0.48 -11.73
C ALA A 86 6.08 -0.44 -11.91
N ALA A 87 6.68 0.75 -12.02
CA ALA A 87 8.13 0.91 -12.14
C ALA A 87 8.90 0.41 -10.90
N ASN A 88 8.24 0.34 -9.74
CA ASN A 88 8.83 -0.10 -8.48
C ASN A 88 8.44 -1.53 -8.09
N GLY A 89 7.87 -2.32 -9.02
CA GLY A 89 7.56 -3.73 -8.80
C GLY A 89 6.23 -3.99 -8.08
N LEU A 90 5.44 -2.95 -7.83
CA LEU A 90 4.12 -3.09 -7.22
C LEU A 90 3.14 -3.66 -8.25
N THR A 91 2.43 -4.70 -7.82
CA THR A 91 1.38 -5.36 -8.62
C THR A 91 0.00 -5.14 -8.02
N THR A 92 -0.05 -4.87 -6.71
CA THR A 92 -1.24 -4.48 -5.97
C THR A 92 -0.85 -3.40 -4.95
N ALA A 93 -1.61 -2.31 -4.87
CA ALA A 93 -1.30 -1.23 -3.93
C ALA A 93 -2.56 -0.53 -3.41
N TRP A 94 -2.57 -0.14 -2.15
CA TRP A 94 -3.63 0.68 -1.56
C TRP A 94 -3.18 2.14 -1.40
N MET A 95 -3.93 3.06 -2.01
CA MET A 95 -3.78 4.50 -1.85
C MET A 95 -4.55 4.94 -0.61
N ALA A 96 -3.86 5.51 0.38
CA ALA A 96 -4.44 5.92 1.66
C ALA A 96 -5.11 7.31 1.54
N GLN A 97 -6.37 7.33 1.13
CA GLN A 97 -7.15 8.58 1.04
C GLN A 97 -7.79 8.89 2.40
N SER A 98 -7.59 10.10 2.90
CA SER A 98 -8.16 10.53 4.17
C SER A 98 -9.66 10.82 4.07
N TRP A 99 -10.39 10.52 5.13
CA TRP A 99 -11.73 11.00 5.45
C TRP A 99 -11.66 11.71 6.80
N SER A 100 -11.32 13.00 6.76
CA SER A 100 -10.83 13.76 7.91
C SER A 100 -11.66 15.01 8.20
N TRP A 101 -11.76 15.37 9.48
CA TRP A 101 -12.29 16.65 9.92
C TRP A 101 -11.41 17.83 9.49
N GLU A 102 -10.15 17.60 9.12
CA GLU A 102 -9.21 18.65 8.66
C GLU A 102 -9.69 19.39 7.41
N GLY A 103 -10.61 18.78 6.65
CA GLY A 103 -11.16 19.37 5.44
C GLY A 103 -10.16 19.43 4.29
N GLY A 104 -10.45 20.29 3.31
CA GLY A 104 -9.66 20.40 2.09
C GLY A 104 -9.52 19.06 1.37
N HIS A 105 -8.30 18.71 0.97
CA HIS A 105 -8.06 17.44 0.26
C HIS A 105 -8.03 16.21 1.17
N ARG A 106 -8.13 16.40 2.49
CA ARG A 106 -8.30 15.30 3.45
C ARG A 106 -9.76 15.07 3.83
N GLY A 107 -10.64 15.98 3.44
CA GLY A 107 -12.05 15.97 3.81
C GLY A 107 -12.91 14.99 2.98
N PRO A 108 -14.13 14.68 3.45
CA PRO A 108 -15.08 13.81 2.77
C PRO A 108 -15.39 14.23 1.31
N ASP A 109 -15.50 15.54 1.03
CA ASP A 109 -15.81 16.05 -0.30
C ASP A 109 -14.75 15.64 -1.33
N PHE A 110 -13.48 15.83 -0.99
CA PHE A 110 -12.38 15.43 -1.86
C PHE A 110 -12.25 13.91 -1.94
N ALA A 111 -12.47 13.19 -0.83
CA ALA A 111 -12.46 11.73 -0.84
C ALA A 111 -13.46 11.17 -1.84
N GLU A 112 -14.70 11.68 -1.87
CA GLU A 112 -15.72 11.24 -2.84
C GLU A 112 -15.35 11.62 -4.29
N GLU A 113 -14.76 12.79 -4.53
CA GLU A 113 -14.25 13.18 -5.85
C GLU A 113 -13.15 12.21 -6.32
N PHE A 114 -12.20 11.90 -5.43
CA PHE A 114 -11.12 10.97 -5.67
C PHE A 114 -11.63 9.55 -5.96
N LEU A 115 -12.57 9.05 -5.17
CA LEU A 115 -13.17 7.72 -5.36
C LEU A 115 -13.88 7.60 -6.70
N LYS A 116 -14.64 8.62 -7.12
CA LYS A 116 -15.26 8.66 -8.46
C LYS A 116 -14.22 8.63 -9.57
N ALA A 117 -13.11 9.36 -9.42
CA ALA A 117 -12.03 9.35 -10.39
C ALA A 117 -11.31 7.99 -10.46
N VAL A 118 -11.12 7.32 -9.32
CA VAL A 118 -10.55 5.96 -9.27
C VAL A 118 -11.44 4.97 -10.01
N ASP A 119 -12.76 5.00 -9.80
CA ASP A 119 -13.68 4.10 -10.49
C ASP A 119 -13.72 4.36 -12.00
N ALA A 120 -13.68 5.63 -12.42
CA ALA A 120 -13.58 5.98 -13.84
C ALA A 120 -12.25 5.54 -14.46
N TYR A 121 -11.16 5.51 -13.69
CA TYR A 121 -9.84 5.08 -14.16
C TYR A 121 -9.66 3.56 -14.19
N ARG A 122 -10.35 2.83 -13.29
CA ARG A 122 -10.24 1.38 -13.08
C ARG A 122 -10.17 0.53 -14.38
N PRO A 123 -10.97 0.78 -15.44
CA PRO A 123 -10.90 -0.02 -16.67
C PRO A 123 -9.58 0.08 -17.45
N ARG A 124 -8.79 1.15 -17.23
CA ARG A 124 -7.50 1.39 -17.89
C ARG A 124 -6.30 1.13 -16.99
N MET A 125 -6.55 0.81 -15.73
CA MET A 125 -5.52 0.61 -14.71
C MET A 125 -4.63 -0.60 -15.05
N GLN A 126 -3.32 -0.39 -14.99
CA GLN A 126 -2.31 -1.39 -15.29
C GLN A 126 -1.95 -2.18 -14.02
N THR A 127 -1.69 -1.48 -12.92
CA THR A 127 -1.49 -2.04 -11.56
C THR A 127 -2.84 -2.25 -10.87
N ASP A 128 -2.97 -3.22 -9.96
CA ASP A 128 -4.18 -3.35 -9.12
C ASP A 128 -4.15 -2.29 -8.01
N LEU A 129 -4.45 -1.03 -8.34
CA LEU A 129 -4.57 0.06 -7.38
C LEU A 129 -5.94 0.04 -6.72
N ARG A 130 -5.95 0.16 -5.41
CA ARG A 130 -7.12 0.15 -4.53
C ARG A 130 -7.06 1.37 -3.61
N VAL A 131 -8.15 1.64 -2.92
CA VAL A 131 -8.21 2.74 -1.95
C VAL A 131 -8.38 2.16 -0.55
N GLN A 132 -7.54 2.64 0.37
CA GLN A 132 -7.74 2.53 1.80
C GLN A 132 -8.32 3.87 2.27
N ILE A 133 -9.41 3.84 3.03
CA ILE A 133 -9.93 5.05 3.66
C ILE A 133 -9.28 5.21 5.04
N ARG A 134 -8.51 6.27 5.21
CA ARG A 134 -7.98 6.68 6.53
C ARG A 134 -9.01 7.58 7.21
N CYS A 135 -9.86 6.99 8.04
CA CYS A 135 -10.99 7.63 8.69
C CYS A 135 -10.57 8.27 10.02
N GLU A 136 -10.71 9.59 10.14
CA GLU A 136 -10.60 10.24 11.44
C GLU A 136 -11.73 9.82 12.37
N THR A 137 -11.39 9.54 13.62
CA THR A 137 -12.35 9.12 14.66
C THR A 137 -13.38 10.20 15.00
N HIS A 138 -13.03 11.48 14.85
CA HIS A 138 -13.86 12.64 15.18
C HIS A 138 -14.65 13.18 13.97
N THR A 139 -15.31 12.27 13.23
CA THR A 139 -16.16 12.57 12.06
C THR A 139 -17.53 11.88 12.16
N ALA A 140 -18.04 11.72 13.39
CA ALA A 140 -19.25 10.99 13.73
C ALA A 140 -20.52 11.53 13.05
N ASP A 141 -20.56 12.82 12.75
CA ASP A 141 -21.64 13.47 11.97
C ASP A 141 -21.68 13.03 10.50
N THR A 142 -20.61 12.40 10.01
CA THR A 142 -20.50 11.92 8.62
C THR A 142 -20.72 10.40 8.47
N LEU A 143 -21.17 9.71 9.53
CA LEU A 143 -21.34 8.25 9.56
C LEU A 143 -22.06 7.68 8.33
N ASP A 144 -23.27 8.15 8.05
CA ASP A 144 -24.07 7.62 6.94
C ASP A 144 -23.44 7.94 5.58
N ARG A 145 -22.79 9.10 5.47
CA ARG A 145 -22.08 9.54 4.28
C ARG A 145 -20.87 8.64 4.00
N LEU A 146 -20.07 8.32 5.02
CA LEU A 146 -18.93 7.42 4.90
C LEU A 146 -19.38 6.01 4.50
N LEU A 147 -20.42 5.48 5.13
CA LEU A 147 -20.95 4.15 4.79
C LEU A 147 -21.49 4.10 3.36
N ALA A 148 -22.17 5.15 2.91
CA ALA A 148 -22.65 5.26 1.53
C ALA A 148 -21.48 5.30 0.52
N ALA A 149 -20.43 6.07 0.81
CA ALA A 149 -19.24 6.13 -0.05
C ALA A 149 -18.50 4.79 -0.11
N ILE A 150 -18.32 4.11 1.02
CA ILE A 150 -17.71 2.77 1.11
C ILE A 150 -18.46 1.77 0.23
N GLU A 151 -19.80 1.79 0.28
CA GLU A 151 -20.65 0.89 -0.49
C GLU A 151 -20.62 1.22 -1.99
N ALA A 152 -20.79 2.51 -2.34
CA ALA A 152 -20.81 2.96 -3.73
C ALA A 152 -19.51 2.66 -4.49
N HIS A 153 -18.36 2.71 -3.78
CA HIS A 153 -17.02 2.59 -4.37
C HIS A 153 -16.32 1.27 -4.02
N ALA A 154 -17.05 0.30 -3.45
CA ALA A 154 -16.56 -1.03 -3.08
C ALA A 154 -15.25 -0.99 -2.24
N ILE A 155 -15.21 -0.11 -1.24
CA ILE A 155 -14.05 0.04 -0.36
C ILE A 155 -13.94 -1.17 0.57
N GLY A 156 -12.82 -1.89 0.46
CA GLY A 156 -12.54 -3.10 1.25
C GLY A 156 -11.55 -2.90 2.40
N TYR A 157 -10.99 -1.70 2.58
CA TYR A 157 -10.00 -1.43 3.62
C TYR A 157 -10.18 -0.03 4.25
N VAL A 158 -10.32 0.03 5.58
CA VAL A 158 -10.46 1.28 6.34
C VAL A 158 -9.53 1.27 7.55
N VAL A 159 -8.84 2.37 7.84
CA VAL A 159 -8.03 2.49 9.06
C VAL A 159 -8.47 3.70 9.86
N PHE A 160 -8.67 3.53 11.16
CA PHE A 160 -9.02 4.61 12.07
C PHE A 160 -7.78 5.42 12.44
N ASN A 161 -7.91 6.73 12.47
CA ASN A 161 -6.86 7.64 12.88
C ASN A 161 -7.39 8.74 13.80
N ASN A 162 -6.52 9.34 14.61
CA ASN A 162 -6.87 10.47 15.45
C ASN A 162 -5.77 11.53 15.44
N HIS A 163 -5.75 12.38 14.42
CA HIS A 163 -4.84 13.53 14.40
C HIS A 163 -5.22 14.60 15.43
N LEU A 164 -6.45 14.59 15.95
CA LEU A 164 -6.94 15.62 16.86
C LEU A 164 -6.07 15.75 18.13
N ASP A 165 -5.61 14.61 18.67
CA ASP A 165 -4.76 14.56 19.87
C ASP A 165 -3.39 15.20 19.65
N GLU A 166 -2.89 15.21 18.41
CA GLU A 166 -1.64 15.90 18.03
C GLU A 166 -1.88 17.37 17.73
N THR A 167 -3.01 17.72 17.11
CA THR A 167 -3.31 19.10 16.69
C THR A 167 -3.73 19.99 17.86
N LEU A 168 -4.47 19.48 18.85
CA LEU A 168 -4.98 20.29 19.96
C LEU A 168 -3.87 20.98 20.78
N PRO A 169 -2.80 20.30 21.21
CA PRO A 169 -1.72 20.96 21.94
C PRO A 169 -1.03 22.05 21.13
N LEU A 170 -0.95 21.90 19.80
CA LEU A 170 -0.33 22.90 18.93
C LEU A 170 -1.16 24.19 18.87
N ALA A 171 -2.49 24.08 18.98
CA ALA A 171 -3.38 25.25 19.06
C ALA A 171 -3.10 26.14 20.27
N ASP A 172 -2.61 25.54 21.36
CA ASP A 172 -2.25 26.27 22.58
C ASP A 172 -0.87 26.93 22.49
N THR A 173 -0.03 26.57 21.50
CA THR A 173 1.35 27.08 21.34
C THR A 173 1.47 28.33 20.45
N GLY A 174 0.36 28.81 19.88
CA GLY A 174 0.30 29.98 18.97
C GLY A 174 -0.30 29.65 17.60
N GLY A 175 -0.58 30.68 16.79
CA GLY A 175 -1.30 30.52 15.51
C GLY A 175 -0.47 29.90 14.37
N ALA A 176 0.85 30.12 14.34
CA ALA A 176 1.69 29.74 13.19
C ALA A 176 1.70 28.22 12.86
N PRO A 177 1.74 27.29 13.83
CA PRO A 177 1.58 25.86 13.54
C PRO A 177 0.25 25.51 12.87
N LEU A 178 -0.86 26.11 13.33
CA LEU A 178 -2.19 25.88 12.73
C LEU A 178 -2.28 26.47 11.34
N GLU A 179 -1.70 27.66 11.11
CA GLU A 179 -1.63 28.25 9.77
C GLU A 179 -0.88 27.35 8.79
N MET A 180 0.24 26.74 9.22
CA MET A 180 0.98 25.78 8.42
C MET A 180 0.16 24.53 8.12
N MET A 181 -0.54 23.98 9.11
CA MET A 181 -1.41 22.81 8.94
C MET A 181 -2.58 23.13 7.99
N ALA A 182 -3.28 24.24 8.20
CA ALA A 182 -4.36 24.72 7.34
C ALA A 182 -3.88 24.84 5.89
N LYS A 183 -2.73 25.50 5.67
CA LYS A 183 -2.13 25.64 4.34
C LYS A 183 -1.75 24.29 3.73
N SER A 184 -1.26 23.35 4.56
CA SER A 184 -0.87 22.02 4.09
C SER A 184 -2.08 21.28 3.51
N VAL A 185 -3.27 21.41 4.11
CA VAL A 185 -4.51 20.76 3.64
C VAL A 185 -5.29 21.57 2.60
N GLY A 186 -4.85 22.80 2.31
CA GLY A 186 -5.51 23.72 1.38
C GLY A 186 -6.72 24.44 1.98
N GLN A 187 -6.68 24.71 3.28
CA GLN A 187 -7.70 25.45 4.04
C GLN A 187 -7.19 26.83 4.48
N SER A 188 -8.12 27.74 4.80
CA SER A 188 -7.76 28.95 5.54
C SER A 188 -7.54 28.62 7.03
N PRO A 189 -6.72 29.39 7.76
CA PRO A 189 -6.53 29.19 9.20
C PRO A 189 -7.84 29.22 9.99
N GLU A 190 -8.77 30.09 9.62
CA GLU A 190 -10.09 30.24 10.28
C GLU A 190 -10.96 29.01 10.05
N ALA A 191 -11.02 28.52 8.81
CA ALA A 191 -11.79 27.32 8.47
C ALA A 191 -11.24 26.07 9.17
N TYR A 192 -9.91 25.91 9.18
CA TYR A 192 -9.24 24.81 9.88
C TYR A 192 -9.48 24.86 11.39
N THR A 193 -9.39 26.04 12.00
CA THR A 193 -9.65 26.24 13.43
C THR A 193 -11.13 25.93 13.77
N ALA A 194 -12.06 26.37 12.94
CA ALA A 194 -13.48 26.05 13.10
C ALA A 194 -13.74 24.53 13.03
N ALA A 195 -13.08 23.85 12.08
CA ALA A 195 -13.17 22.40 11.91
C ALA A 195 -12.55 21.65 13.10
N LEU A 196 -11.40 22.09 13.60
CA LEU A 196 -10.75 21.56 14.81
C LEU A 196 -11.70 21.61 16.02
N HIS A 197 -12.31 22.78 16.26
CA HIS A 197 -13.28 22.93 17.35
C HIS A 197 -14.55 22.11 17.13
N HIS A 198 -14.99 21.95 15.88
CA HIS A 198 -16.12 21.09 15.56
C HIS A 198 -15.82 19.63 15.88
N ALA A 199 -14.69 19.10 15.42
CA ALA A 199 -14.23 17.74 15.70
C ALA A 199 -14.14 17.48 17.22
N LYS A 200 -13.56 18.42 17.98
CA LYS A 200 -13.48 18.33 19.45
C LYS A 200 -14.85 18.18 20.12
N ARG A 201 -15.90 18.83 19.60
CA ARG A 201 -17.27 18.71 20.15
C ARG A 201 -17.89 17.33 19.93
N GLN A 202 -17.34 16.53 19.01
CA GLN A 202 -17.87 15.20 18.72
C GLN A 202 -17.34 14.09 19.64
N ALA A 203 -16.38 14.38 20.54
CA ALA A 203 -15.70 13.37 21.36
C ALA A 203 -16.65 12.38 22.07
N ALA A 204 -17.78 12.87 22.61
CA ALA A 204 -18.77 12.03 23.29
C ALA A 204 -19.50 11.03 22.36
N ALA A 205 -19.54 11.30 21.05
CA ALA A 205 -20.16 10.44 20.06
C ALA A 205 -19.20 9.37 19.50
N VAL A 206 -17.89 9.59 19.61
CA VAL A 206 -16.84 8.74 18.99
C VAL A 206 -16.96 7.26 19.36
N PRO A 207 -17.14 6.84 20.63
CA PRO A 207 -17.23 5.42 20.96
C PRO A 207 -18.38 4.70 20.23
N ARG A 208 -19.57 5.33 20.18
CA ARG A 208 -20.73 4.77 19.48
C ARG A 208 -20.54 4.80 17.97
N TYR A 209 -19.91 5.84 17.44
CA TYR A 209 -19.57 5.95 16.03
C TYR A 209 -18.65 4.80 15.58
N LEU A 210 -17.55 4.56 16.29
CA LEU A 210 -16.60 3.50 15.96
C LEU A 210 -17.22 2.10 16.06
N CYS A 211 -18.01 1.81 17.09
CA CYS A 211 -18.72 0.53 17.20
C CYS A 211 -19.73 0.34 16.06
N THR A 212 -20.40 1.41 15.62
CA THR A 212 -21.36 1.34 14.51
C THR A 212 -20.66 1.06 13.19
N LEU A 213 -19.53 1.73 12.94
CA LEU A 213 -18.68 1.47 11.78
C LEU A 213 -18.12 0.05 11.80
N ALA A 214 -17.53 -0.40 12.90
CA ALA A 214 -17.00 -1.75 13.04
C ALA A 214 -18.05 -2.83 12.73
N ALA A 215 -19.24 -2.73 13.31
CA ALA A 215 -20.34 -3.66 13.02
C ALA A 215 -20.76 -3.61 11.54
N ALA A 216 -20.74 -2.43 10.91
CA ALA A 216 -21.02 -2.27 9.49
C ALA A 216 -19.91 -2.86 8.59
N PHE A 217 -18.66 -2.77 9.02
CA PHE A 217 -17.50 -3.33 8.33
C PHE A 217 -17.48 -4.86 8.41
N ASP A 218 -17.75 -5.43 9.59
CA ASP A 218 -17.84 -6.88 9.79
C ASP A 218 -18.91 -7.51 8.89
N ARG A 219 -20.12 -6.92 8.83
CA ARG A 219 -21.21 -7.41 7.95
C ARG A 219 -20.85 -7.38 6.47
N ARG A 220 -19.97 -6.46 6.06
CA ARG A 220 -19.55 -6.28 4.66
C ARG A 220 -18.22 -6.98 4.34
N GLY A 221 -17.57 -7.60 5.33
CA GLY A 221 -16.26 -8.23 5.14
C GLY A 221 -15.12 -7.24 4.87
N ILE A 222 -15.30 -5.97 5.26
CA ILE A 222 -14.28 -4.93 5.14
C ILE A 222 -13.17 -5.22 6.14
N ARG A 223 -11.91 -5.13 5.71
CA ARG A 223 -10.76 -5.19 6.64
C ARG A 223 -10.60 -3.81 7.26
N TYR A 224 -10.27 -3.76 8.55
CA TYR A 224 -10.02 -2.50 9.19
C TYR A 224 -9.05 -2.59 10.34
N GLY A 225 -8.46 -1.46 10.66
CA GLY A 225 -7.40 -1.31 11.65
C GLY A 225 -7.36 0.08 12.24
N SER A 226 -6.24 0.41 12.86
CA SER A 226 -5.93 1.76 13.31
C SER A 226 -4.50 2.14 12.94
N HIS A 227 -4.26 3.44 12.87
CA HIS A 227 -3.03 4.08 12.47
C HIS A 227 -2.47 4.91 13.64
N ASP A 228 -1.15 4.90 13.80
CA ASP A 228 -0.42 5.67 14.83
C ASP A 228 -0.89 5.40 16.28
N ASP A 229 -1.14 4.13 16.60
CA ASP A 229 -1.50 3.73 17.96
C ASP A 229 -0.44 4.18 18.98
N ARG A 230 -0.84 5.14 19.82
CA ARG A 230 0.07 5.87 20.71
C ARG A 230 0.37 5.14 22.00
N HIS A 231 -0.65 4.49 22.56
CA HIS A 231 -0.59 3.81 23.86
C HIS A 231 -1.26 2.42 23.79
N PRO A 232 -0.84 1.45 24.61
CA PRO A 232 -1.42 0.11 24.65
C PRO A 232 -2.94 0.09 24.82
N GLU A 233 -3.49 1.01 25.60
CA GLU A 233 -4.93 1.13 25.87
C GLU A 233 -5.72 1.49 24.59
N ALA A 234 -5.14 2.30 23.70
CA ALA A 234 -5.74 2.62 22.41
C ALA A 234 -5.78 1.38 21.50
N ARG A 235 -4.67 0.63 21.45
CA ARG A 235 -4.57 -0.63 20.70
C ARG A 235 -5.55 -1.68 21.22
N GLU A 236 -5.69 -1.80 22.54
CA GLU A 236 -6.69 -2.70 23.15
C GLU A 236 -8.11 -2.30 22.73
N THR A 237 -8.44 -1.01 22.83
CA THR A 237 -9.76 -0.47 22.41
C THR A 237 -10.06 -0.81 20.96
N TYR A 238 -9.12 -0.55 20.04
CA TYR A 238 -9.30 -0.87 18.62
C TYR A 238 -9.42 -2.37 18.38
N SER A 239 -8.62 -3.20 19.07
CA SER A 239 -8.69 -4.65 18.92
C SER A 239 -10.03 -5.22 19.44
N MET A 240 -10.58 -4.65 20.52
CA MET A 240 -11.87 -5.04 21.11
C MET A 240 -13.05 -4.76 20.19
N ILE A 241 -13.02 -3.66 19.43
CA ILE A 241 -14.07 -3.36 18.44
C ILE A 241 -13.86 -4.08 17.09
N GLY A 242 -12.82 -4.92 16.96
CA GLY A 242 -12.57 -5.70 15.74
C GLY A 242 -11.62 -5.06 14.72
N ALA A 243 -11.03 -3.91 15.02
CA ALA A 243 -10.06 -3.24 14.15
C ALA A 243 -8.69 -3.94 14.25
N LYS A 244 -8.54 -5.11 13.63
CA LYS A 244 -7.44 -6.06 13.84
C LYS A 244 -6.11 -5.72 13.17
N ILE A 245 -6.00 -4.64 12.41
CA ILE A 245 -4.73 -4.23 11.80
C ILE A 245 -4.12 -3.07 12.59
N CYS A 246 -2.83 -3.15 12.92
CA CYS A 246 -2.09 -2.13 13.65
C CYS A 246 -1.06 -1.48 12.72
N GLU A 247 -1.39 -0.34 12.15
CA GLU A 247 -0.49 0.43 11.29
C GLU A 247 0.32 1.43 12.10
N PHE A 248 1.64 1.44 11.88
CA PHE A 248 2.59 2.39 12.47
C PHE A 248 2.44 2.54 14.00
N PRO A 249 2.51 1.46 14.81
CA PRO A 249 2.50 1.61 16.27
C PRO A 249 3.62 2.55 16.72
N LEU A 250 3.32 3.50 17.61
CA LEU A 250 4.28 4.53 18.00
C LEU A 250 5.31 4.03 19.02
N THR A 251 5.00 2.94 19.73
CA THR A 251 5.86 2.38 20.78
C THR A 251 6.03 0.86 20.65
N ARG A 252 7.13 0.34 21.21
CA ARG A 252 7.37 -1.11 21.30
C ARG A 252 6.27 -1.83 22.09
N ALA A 253 5.68 -1.17 23.10
CA ALA A 253 4.63 -1.76 23.93
C ALA A 253 3.36 -2.01 23.11
N VAL A 254 2.98 -1.05 22.26
CA VAL A 254 1.84 -1.18 21.34
C VAL A 254 2.09 -2.31 20.34
N ALA A 255 3.26 -2.36 19.70
CA ALA A 255 3.58 -3.43 18.74
C ALA A 255 3.55 -4.82 19.40
N LYS A 256 4.08 -4.94 20.63
CA LYS A 256 4.01 -6.19 21.40
C LYS A 256 2.58 -6.62 21.70
N LEU A 257 1.73 -5.67 22.10
CA LEU A 257 0.32 -5.93 22.39
C LEU A 257 -0.44 -6.36 21.13
N ALA A 258 -0.21 -5.67 20.00
CA ALA A 258 -0.78 -6.03 18.70
C ALA A 258 -0.44 -7.49 18.34
N CYS A 259 0.85 -7.85 18.37
CA CYS A 259 1.29 -9.21 18.08
C CYS A 259 0.70 -10.25 19.07
N ALA A 260 0.59 -9.91 20.35
CA ALA A 260 -0.01 -10.80 21.36
C ALA A 260 -1.51 -11.05 21.10
N GLY A 261 -2.21 -10.05 20.55
CA GLY A 261 -3.61 -10.16 20.12
C GLY A 261 -3.81 -10.82 18.75
N GLY A 262 -2.73 -11.12 18.02
CA GLY A 262 -2.78 -11.62 16.64
C GLY A 262 -3.12 -10.55 15.61
N ASP A 263 -2.99 -9.27 15.97
CA ASP A 263 -3.23 -8.12 15.11
C ASP A 263 -1.97 -7.88 14.25
N PRO A 264 -2.03 -7.95 12.89
CA PRO A 264 -0.86 -7.72 12.05
C PRO A 264 -0.29 -6.32 12.23
N VAL A 265 1.03 -6.22 12.34
CA VAL A 265 1.75 -4.94 12.51
C VAL A 265 2.39 -4.49 11.20
N LEU A 266 2.05 -3.27 10.76
CA LEU A 266 2.55 -2.68 9.52
C LEU A 266 3.50 -1.52 9.84
N MET A 267 4.63 -1.46 9.13
CA MET A 267 5.62 -0.38 9.27
C MET A 267 6.05 0.17 7.91
N GLY A 268 6.39 1.46 7.86
CA GLY A 268 6.88 2.08 6.62
C GLY A 268 8.25 1.53 6.20
N ALA A 269 8.34 1.01 4.98
CA ALA A 269 9.58 0.64 4.31
C ALA A 269 10.60 1.79 4.25
N PRO A 270 10.21 3.08 4.07
CA PRO A 270 11.16 4.19 4.11
C PRO A 270 11.92 4.31 5.43
N ASN A 271 11.33 3.93 6.56
CA ASN A 271 12.00 3.96 7.88
C ASN A 271 13.10 2.90 7.99
N VAL A 272 12.93 1.75 7.33
CA VAL A 272 13.99 0.74 7.17
C VAL A 272 15.12 1.30 6.32
N VAL A 273 14.80 1.86 5.15
CA VAL A 273 15.79 2.40 4.20
C VAL A 273 16.57 3.58 4.76
N ARG A 274 15.96 4.41 5.61
CA ARG A 274 16.63 5.54 6.27
C ARG A 274 17.43 5.17 7.52
N GLY A 275 17.14 4.02 8.14
CA GLY A 275 17.77 3.61 9.40
C GLY A 275 17.27 4.36 10.64
N GLY A 276 16.08 4.99 10.59
CA GLY A 276 15.52 5.75 11.71
C GLY A 276 14.08 6.21 11.46
N SER A 277 13.32 6.46 12.54
CA SER A 277 11.97 7.02 12.49
C SER A 277 12.00 8.56 12.47
N GLN A 278 11.04 9.21 11.81
CA GLN A 278 11.03 10.68 11.65
C GLN A 278 10.79 11.45 12.97
N LYS A 279 10.17 10.81 13.98
CA LYS A 279 9.65 11.47 15.19
C LYS A 279 10.15 10.84 16.51
N GLY A 280 11.22 10.03 16.48
CA GLY A 280 11.70 9.33 17.69
C GLY A 280 10.78 8.20 18.17
N HIS A 281 9.79 7.81 17.36
CA HIS A 281 8.94 6.65 17.56
C HIS A 281 9.73 5.34 17.37
N VAL A 282 9.13 4.21 17.74
CA VAL A 282 9.77 2.90 17.56
C VAL A 282 10.28 2.68 16.13
N SER A 283 11.48 2.10 16.02
CA SER A 283 12.12 1.86 14.73
C SER A 283 11.48 0.67 14.00
N ALA A 284 11.19 0.85 12.70
CA ALA A 284 10.73 -0.24 11.84
C ALA A 284 11.76 -1.37 11.76
N LEU A 285 13.05 -1.03 11.62
CA LEU A 285 14.15 -2.00 11.58
C LEU A 285 14.20 -2.84 12.86
N GLU A 286 13.98 -2.20 14.00
CA GLU A 286 13.98 -2.88 15.29
C GLU A 286 12.79 -3.83 15.45
N LEU A 287 11.57 -3.39 15.08
CA LEU A 287 10.40 -4.28 15.12
C LEU A 287 10.56 -5.48 14.18
N VAL A 288 11.15 -5.27 12.99
CA VAL A 288 11.47 -6.37 12.07
C VAL A 288 12.46 -7.35 12.72
N ALA A 289 13.56 -6.85 13.29
CA ALA A 289 14.56 -7.68 13.96
C ALA A 289 13.97 -8.48 15.14
N LEU A 290 12.95 -7.95 15.82
CA LEU A 290 12.25 -8.61 16.92
C LEU A 290 11.12 -9.55 16.46
N GLY A 291 10.86 -9.67 15.15
CA GLY A 291 9.74 -10.44 14.62
C GLY A 291 8.37 -9.86 15.03
N LYS A 292 8.28 -8.53 15.14
CA LYS A 292 7.09 -7.75 15.53
C LYS A 292 6.58 -6.84 14.41
N CYS A 293 6.90 -7.18 13.17
CA CYS A 293 6.41 -6.54 11.96
C CYS A 293 6.01 -7.61 10.96
N ASP A 294 4.74 -7.59 10.54
CA ASP A 294 4.19 -8.57 9.62
C ASP A 294 4.30 -8.12 8.16
N ALA A 295 4.24 -6.81 7.92
CA ALA A 295 4.33 -6.23 6.59
C ALA A 295 5.03 -4.87 6.58
N LEU A 296 5.75 -4.61 5.48
CA LEU A 296 6.26 -3.28 5.17
C LEU A 296 5.39 -2.62 4.10
N VAL A 297 5.17 -1.33 4.25
CA VAL A 297 4.32 -0.52 3.34
C VAL A 297 5.10 0.66 2.76
N SER A 298 4.67 1.17 1.62
CA SER A 298 5.43 2.19 0.90
C SER A 298 5.40 3.54 1.59
N ASP A 299 4.34 3.81 2.37
CA ASP A 299 4.14 5.10 3.03
C ASP A 299 4.22 6.20 1.95
N TYR A 300 5.09 7.19 2.12
CA TYR A 300 5.30 8.24 1.15
C TYR A 300 6.33 7.91 0.05
N HIS A 301 6.79 6.66 -0.17
CA HIS A 301 7.86 6.36 -1.15
C HIS A 301 7.90 4.90 -1.68
N TYR A 302 7.35 4.62 -2.87
CA TYR A 302 7.34 3.29 -3.50
C TYR A 302 8.71 2.62 -3.68
N PRO A 303 9.79 3.32 -4.12
CA PRO A 303 11.09 2.67 -4.28
C PRO A 303 11.65 2.07 -2.99
N SER A 304 11.17 2.53 -1.83
CA SER A 304 11.61 1.97 -0.55
C SER A 304 11.16 0.53 -0.32
N MET A 305 10.16 0.02 -1.05
CA MET A 305 9.65 -1.35 -0.85
C MET A 305 10.74 -2.39 -1.13
N ALA A 306 11.22 -2.49 -2.38
CA ALA A 306 12.29 -3.42 -2.74
C ALA A 306 13.60 -3.08 -2.01
N ALA A 307 13.93 -1.80 -1.88
CA ALA A 307 15.14 -1.36 -1.20
C ALA A 307 15.18 -1.79 0.29
N ALA A 308 14.05 -1.78 0.99
CA ALA A 308 13.96 -2.26 2.37
C ALA A 308 14.23 -3.76 2.45
N ALA A 309 13.66 -4.57 1.55
CA ALA A 309 13.88 -6.01 1.54
C ALA A 309 15.36 -6.36 1.28
N PHE A 310 16.00 -5.69 0.32
CA PHE A 310 17.45 -5.86 0.08
C PHE A 310 18.27 -5.43 1.29
N ARG A 311 17.99 -4.26 1.87
CA ARG A 311 18.72 -3.76 3.04
C ARG A 311 18.64 -4.73 4.21
N LEU A 312 17.45 -5.26 4.52
CA LEU A 312 17.26 -6.24 5.60
C LEU A 312 18.07 -7.52 5.37
N ALA A 313 18.21 -7.95 4.12
CA ALA A 313 19.00 -9.11 3.74
C ALA A 313 20.51 -8.84 3.85
N ASP A 314 20.97 -7.70 3.33
CA ASP A 314 22.40 -7.32 3.36
C ASP A 314 22.91 -7.12 4.78
N GLU A 315 22.09 -6.51 5.65
CA GLU A 315 22.43 -6.29 7.05
C GLU A 315 22.26 -7.57 7.91
N GLY A 316 21.83 -8.68 7.32
CA GLY A 316 21.66 -9.96 8.02
C GLY A 316 20.52 -9.96 9.05
N VAL A 317 19.59 -9.01 8.97
CA VAL A 317 18.43 -8.92 9.88
C VAL A 317 17.44 -10.05 9.57
N LEU A 318 17.25 -10.34 8.28
CA LEU A 318 16.44 -11.46 7.79
C LEU A 318 17.14 -12.12 6.59
N SER A 319 16.79 -13.36 6.27
CA SER A 319 17.12 -13.89 4.93
C SER A 319 16.36 -13.10 3.86
N PHE A 320 16.88 -13.06 2.64
CA PHE A 320 16.21 -12.36 1.52
C PHE A 320 14.77 -12.84 1.30
N ALA A 321 14.53 -14.15 1.40
CA ALA A 321 13.19 -14.72 1.28
C ALA A 321 12.23 -14.20 2.37
N LEU A 322 12.67 -14.14 3.63
CA LEU A 322 11.86 -13.61 4.74
C LEU A 322 11.64 -12.11 4.60
N ALA A 323 12.65 -11.36 4.15
CA ALA A 323 12.53 -9.93 3.90
C ALA A 323 11.52 -9.62 2.79
N TRP A 324 11.54 -10.38 1.69
CA TRP A 324 10.58 -10.21 0.59
C TRP A 324 9.15 -10.61 0.97
N LYS A 325 8.98 -11.60 1.87
CA LYS A 325 7.65 -11.95 2.40
C LYS A 325 6.94 -10.77 3.06
N LEU A 326 7.67 -9.84 3.68
CA LEU A 326 7.10 -8.64 4.31
C LEU A 326 6.44 -7.68 3.30
N ILE A 327 6.81 -7.74 2.01
CA ILE A 327 6.33 -6.84 0.97
C ILE A 327 5.49 -7.54 -0.11
N SER A 328 5.18 -8.83 0.06
CA SER A 328 4.37 -9.58 -0.91
C SER A 328 3.44 -10.60 -0.25
N GLU A 329 3.97 -11.75 0.22
CA GLU A 329 3.16 -12.85 0.76
C GLU A 329 2.35 -12.43 2.00
N ASN A 330 2.99 -11.78 2.98
CA ASN A 330 2.33 -11.38 4.22
C ASN A 330 1.24 -10.33 3.97
N PRO A 331 1.50 -9.23 3.24
CA PRO A 331 0.47 -8.31 2.81
C PRO A 331 -0.73 -8.98 2.12
N ALA A 332 -0.47 -9.88 1.16
CA ALA A 332 -1.52 -10.62 0.47
C ALA A 332 -2.36 -11.45 1.45
N ARG A 333 -1.71 -12.15 2.39
CA ARG A 333 -2.37 -12.93 3.45
C ARG A 333 -3.21 -12.06 4.39
N ILE A 334 -2.68 -10.91 4.83
CA ILE A 334 -3.40 -9.96 5.70
C ILE A 334 -4.72 -9.53 5.02
N MET A 335 -4.67 -9.25 3.72
CA MET A 335 -5.82 -8.86 2.92
C MET A 335 -6.62 -10.03 2.33
N ARG A 336 -6.28 -11.28 2.70
CA ARG A 336 -6.95 -12.52 2.23
C ARG A 336 -6.94 -12.68 0.70
N LEU A 337 -5.91 -12.16 0.03
CA LEU A 337 -5.68 -12.31 -1.39
C LEU A 337 -4.99 -13.65 -1.66
N THR A 338 -5.77 -14.72 -1.76
CA THR A 338 -5.24 -16.09 -1.92
C THR A 338 -4.70 -16.38 -3.32
N ASP A 339 -4.89 -15.48 -4.28
CA ASP A 339 -4.48 -15.65 -5.68
C ASP A 339 -3.08 -15.11 -5.98
N ARG A 340 -2.43 -14.38 -5.06
CA ARG A 340 -1.14 -13.70 -5.28
C ARG A 340 -0.24 -13.73 -4.04
N GLY A 341 0.90 -13.02 -4.10
CA GLY A 341 1.88 -12.93 -3.01
C GLY A 341 2.92 -14.05 -3.00
N THR A 342 2.76 -15.05 -3.87
CA THR A 342 3.67 -16.21 -4.02
C THR A 342 3.72 -16.64 -5.48
N ILE A 343 4.85 -17.15 -5.93
CA ILE A 343 4.97 -17.77 -7.26
C ILE A 343 4.65 -19.27 -7.12
N ALA A 344 3.45 -19.67 -7.56
CA ALA A 344 3.02 -21.06 -7.60
C ALA A 344 2.01 -21.28 -8.74
N GLU A 345 1.89 -22.52 -9.21
CA GLU A 345 0.95 -22.88 -10.27
C GLU A 345 -0.49 -22.47 -9.93
N GLY A 346 -1.23 -21.96 -10.92
CA GLY A 346 -2.61 -21.51 -10.77
C GLY A 346 -2.79 -20.16 -10.06
N LYS A 347 -1.73 -19.60 -9.46
CA LYS A 347 -1.74 -18.23 -8.93
C LYS A 347 -1.74 -17.20 -10.05
N ARG A 348 -2.24 -16.00 -9.75
CA ARG A 348 -2.14 -14.82 -10.59
C ARG A 348 -0.66 -14.53 -10.89
N ALA A 349 -0.35 -14.30 -12.16
CA ALA A 349 1.02 -14.00 -12.62
C ALA A 349 1.41 -12.56 -12.30
N ASP A 350 1.52 -12.26 -11.00
CA ASP A 350 2.02 -11.01 -10.45
C ASP A 350 3.50 -11.17 -10.13
N LEU A 351 4.37 -10.57 -10.94
CA LEU A 351 5.83 -10.76 -10.87
C LEU A 351 6.56 -9.42 -10.90
N ALA A 352 7.61 -9.32 -10.09
CA ALA A 352 8.64 -8.28 -10.18
C ALA A 352 9.94 -8.92 -10.65
N ILE A 353 10.53 -8.39 -11.72
CA ILE A 353 11.78 -8.86 -12.32
C ILE A 353 12.87 -7.85 -11.97
N VAL A 354 13.84 -8.30 -11.19
CA VAL A 354 14.88 -7.43 -10.60
C VAL A 354 16.25 -7.83 -11.14
N ASN A 355 17.00 -6.87 -11.66
CA ASN A 355 18.38 -7.12 -12.10
C ASN A 355 19.27 -7.43 -10.88
N THR A 356 20.02 -8.53 -10.90
CA THR A 356 20.83 -8.95 -9.73
C THR A 356 21.98 -8.00 -9.43
N GLU A 357 22.53 -7.35 -10.44
CA GLU A 357 23.68 -6.43 -10.29
C GLU A 357 23.21 -5.05 -9.82
N THR A 358 22.22 -4.46 -10.50
CA THR A 358 21.76 -3.09 -10.21
C THR A 358 20.72 -3.04 -9.11
N ARG A 359 20.08 -4.17 -8.80
CA ARG A 359 18.91 -4.30 -7.90
C ARG A 359 17.71 -3.45 -8.29
N GLN A 360 17.68 -2.96 -9.54
CA GLN A 360 16.54 -2.23 -10.07
C GLN A 360 15.47 -3.20 -10.55
N VAL A 361 14.21 -2.84 -10.31
CA VAL A 361 13.09 -3.49 -10.98
C VAL A 361 13.14 -3.08 -12.44
N GLU A 362 13.34 -4.06 -13.34
CA GLU A 362 13.40 -3.80 -14.77
C GLU A 362 12.14 -4.27 -15.51
N ALA A 363 11.30 -5.11 -14.89
CA ALA A 363 9.98 -5.40 -15.41
C ALA A 363 8.99 -5.77 -14.29
N THR A 364 7.72 -5.43 -14.52
CA THR A 364 6.61 -5.75 -13.63
C THR A 364 5.47 -6.32 -14.45
N LEU A 365 4.94 -7.45 -13.98
CA LEU A 365 3.81 -8.13 -14.59
C LEU A 365 2.65 -8.18 -13.60
N VAL A 366 1.46 -7.84 -14.07
CA VAL A 366 0.20 -7.87 -13.30
C VAL A 366 -0.77 -8.76 -14.03
N ALA A 367 -1.14 -9.90 -13.43
CA ALA A 367 -1.85 -10.98 -14.12
C ALA A 367 -1.25 -11.27 -15.51
N GLY A 368 0.08 -11.41 -15.57
CA GLY A 368 0.84 -11.72 -16.79
C GLY A 368 0.91 -10.60 -17.84
N ARG A 369 0.23 -9.47 -17.62
CA ARG A 369 0.37 -8.28 -18.47
C ARG A 369 1.59 -7.49 -18.01
N VAL A 370 2.45 -7.13 -18.95
CA VAL A 370 3.58 -6.23 -18.70
C VAL A 370 3.03 -4.82 -18.41
N THR A 371 3.27 -4.31 -17.21
CA THR A 371 2.88 -2.96 -16.78
C THR A 371 4.07 -2.00 -16.75
N HIS A 372 5.27 -2.53 -16.56
CA HIS A 372 6.53 -1.83 -16.69
C HIS A 372 7.58 -2.75 -17.31
N MET A 373 8.45 -2.20 -18.15
CA MET A 373 9.60 -2.90 -18.72
C MET A 373 10.64 -1.89 -19.21
N THR A 374 11.89 -2.06 -18.81
CA THR A 374 13.00 -1.18 -19.16
C THR A 374 14.31 -1.97 -19.23
N GLY A 375 15.40 -1.29 -19.56
CA GLY A 375 16.76 -1.80 -19.43
C GLY A 375 17.05 -3.07 -20.22
N GLU A 376 17.84 -3.94 -19.60
CA GLU A 376 18.27 -5.20 -20.19
C GLU A 376 17.10 -6.19 -20.27
N ALA A 377 16.18 -6.20 -19.29
CA ALA A 377 14.97 -7.00 -19.36
C ALA A 377 14.21 -6.71 -20.65
N ALA A 378 13.95 -5.44 -20.98
CA ALA A 378 13.26 -5.05 -22.21
C ALA A 378 13.93 -5.61 -23.47
N ARG A 379 15.27 -5.54 -23.54
CA ARG A 379 16.05 -6.08 -24.67
C ARG A 379 15.81 -7.59 -24.82
N ARG A 380 15.79 -8.35 -23.73
CA ARG A 380 15.59 -9.81 -23.75
C ARG A 380 14.16 -10.20 -24.11
N PHE A 381 13.17 -9.49 -23.58
CA PHE A 381 11.77 -9.70 -23.94
C PHE A 381 11.50 -9.42 -25.43
N LEU A 382 12.20 -8.45 -26.04
CA LEU A 382 12.09 -8.14 -27.47
C LEU A 382 12.88 -9.08 -28.37
N ALA A 383 14.01 -9.63 -27.89
CA ALA A 383 14.83 -10.58 -28.61
C ALA A 383 14.25 -12.02 -28.65
N SER A 384 13.24 -12.32 -27.81
CA SER A 384 12.65 -13.65 -27.74
C SER A 384 12.03 -14.07 -29.09
N PRO A 385 12.43 -15.22 -29.67
CA PRO A 385 12.05 -15.63 -31.03
C PRO A 385 10.55 -15.82 -31.27
N GLY A 386 9.71 -15.87 -30.22
CA GLY A 386 8.29 -16.19 -30.32
C GLY A 386 7.35 -15.06 -30.82
N ARG A 387 7.83 -13.82 -30.98
CA ARG A 387 6.96 -12.67 -31.34
C ARG A 387 6.78 -12.42 -32.84
N LEU A 388 7.69 -12.91 -33.69
CA LEU A 388 7.58 -12.71 -35.14
C LEU A 388 6.47 -13.55 -35.81
N ALA A 389 5.89 -14.53 -35.11
CA ALA A 389 4.81 -15.37 -35.65
C ALA A 389 3.38 -14.87 -35.32
N MET A 390 3.20 -13.91 -34.40
CA MET A 390 1.88 -13.43 -33.95
C MET A 390 1.43 -12.10 -34.60
N ALA A 391 2.26 -11.52 -35.47
CA ALA A 391 1.90 -10.33 -36.25
C ALA A 391 1.37 -10.68 -37.67
N ALA A 392 1.23 -11.97 -37.97
CA ALA A 392 0.77 -12.49 -39.24
C ALA A 392 -0.31 -13.55 -39.03
N GLU A 393 -1.40 -13.21 -38.34
CA GLU A 393 -2.69 -13.91 -38.42
C GLU A 393 -3.86 -12.98 -38.07
#